data_AF-A0A9X3A9H6-F1
#
_entry.id   AF-A0A9X3A9H6-F1
#
_cell.length_a   1.000
_cell.length_b   1.000
_cell.length_c   1.000
_cell.angle_alpha   90.00
_cell.angle_beta   90.00
_cell.angle_gamma   90.00
#
_symmetry.space_group_name_H-M   'P 1'
#
loop_
_entity.id
_entity.type
_entity.pdbx_description
1 polymer ?
#
loop_
_entity_poly.entity_id
_entity_poly.type
_entity_poly.pdbx_seq_one_letter_code
_entity_poly.pdbx_strand_id
1 'polypeptide(L)' 'MYVCICNAIRESELRRAAVRTPGDAEAVYAKLGKRPNCGTCLADADAIVFEERELASVPFAA' A
#
# COMPACT_ATOMS: atom_id res chain seq x y z
N MET A 1 10.81 -0.71 4.62
CA MET A 1 10.55 -1.02 6.04
C MET A 1 9.35 -1.98 6.17
N TYR A 2 9.00 -2.50 7.35
CA TYR A 2 7.67 -3.14 7.55
C TYR A 2 6.63 -2.05 7.81
N VAL A 3 5.54 -2.07 7.05
CA VAL A 3 4.39 -1.17 7.26
C VAL A 3 3.39 -1.83 8.21
N CYS A 4 3.12 -3.12 8.03
CA CYS A 4 2.28 -3.88 8.94
C CYS A 4 3.07 -5.01 9.59
N ILE A 5 3.26 -4.92 10.91
CA ILE A 5 3.94 -5.98 11.68
C ILE A 5 3.02 -7.20 11.85
N CYS A 6 1.74 -7.01 12.14
CA CYS A 6 0.78 -8.12 12.33
C CYS A 6 0.70 -9.04 11.11
N ASN A 7 0.75 -8.46 9.92
CA ASN A 7 0.62 -9.18 8.66
C ASN A 7 1.97 -9.37 7.95
N ALA A 8 3.09 -8.95 8.54
CA ALA A 8 4.41 -8.94 7.91
C ALA A 8 4.38 -8.38 6.47
N ILE A 9 3.77 -7.20 6.28
CA ILE A 9 3.72 -6.51 4.98
C ILE A 9 4.86 -5.51 4.93
N ARG A 10 5.78 -5.69 3.99
CA ARG A 10 6.85 -4.73 3.71
C ARG A 10 6.31 -3.59 2.86
N GLU A 11 6.87 -2.42 3.06
CA GLU A 11 6.57 -1.23 2.25
C GLU A 11 6.74 -1.50 0.75
N SER A 12 7.79 -2.22 0.35
CA SER A 12 8.01 -2.59 -1.05
C SER A 12 6.96 -3.54 -1.60
N GLU A 13 6.34 -4.38 -0.77
CA GLU A 13 5.20 -5.20 -1.17
C GLU A 13 3.93 -4.35 -1.30
N LEU A 14 3.72 -3.44 -0.34
CA LEU A 14 2.60 -2.52 -0.34
C LEU A 14 2.62 -1.60 -1.57
N ARG A 15 3.74 -0.91 -1.82
CA ARG A 15 3.94 -0.04 -2.99
C ARG A 15 3.71 -0.78 -4.31
N ARG A 16 4.30 -1.97 -4.45
CA ARG A 16 4.04 -2.82 -5.64
C ARG A 16 2.57 -3.16 -5.80
N ALA A 17 1.84 -3.46 -4.72
CA ALA A 17 0.42 -3.79 -4.81
C ALA A 17 -0.47 -2.56 -5.04
N ALA A 18 -0.07 -1.39 -4.54
CA ALA A 18 -0.79 -0.12 -4.64
C ALA A 18 -1.07 0.28 -6.10
N VAL A 19 -0.10 0.12 -7.00
CA VAL A 19 -0.24 0.50 -8.42
C VAL A 19 -1.11 -0.47 -9.23
N ARG A 20 -1.41 -1.67 -8.72
CA ARG A 20 -2.22 -2.70 -9.42
C ARG A 20 -3.60 -2.91 -8.82
N THR A 21 -3.95 -2.15 -7.79
CA THR A 21 -5.16 -2.35 -7.01
C THR A 21 -5.81 -1.00 -6.81
N PRO A 22 -7.07 -0.78 -7.18
CA PRO A 22 -7.80 0.43 -6.80
C PRO A 22 -8.24 0.37 -5.34
N GLY A 23 -8.66 1.51 -4.77
CA GLY A 23 -9.16 1.59 -3.39
C GLY A 23 -8.10 1.95 -2.35
N ASP A 24 -8.41 1.76 -1.08
CA ASP A 24 -7.57 2.13 0.07
C ASP A 24 -6.55 1.03 0.45
N ALA A 25 -5.83 1.24 1.54
CA ALA A 25 -4.91 0.26 2.11
C ALA A 25 -5.58 -1.08 2.40
N GLU A 26 -6.85 -1.12 2.83
CA GLU A 26 -7.55 -2.38 3.08
C GLU A 26 -7.78 -3.16 1.79
N ALA A 27 -8.17 -2.49 0.71
CA ALA A 27 -8.28 -3.10 -0.62
C ALA A 27 -6.93 -3.64 -1.11
N VAL A 28 -5.84 -2.90 -0.87
CA VAL A 28 -4.48 -3.37 -1.19
C VAL A 28 -4.08 -4.57 -0.33
N TYR A 29 -4.43 -4.59 0.95
CA TYR A 29 -4.18 -5.74 1.85
C TYR A 29 -4.96 -6.96 1.37
N ALA A 30 -6.22 -6.79 0.97
CA ALA A 30 -7.04 -7.84 0.41
C ALA A 30 -6.42 -8.42 -0.88
N LYS A 31 -5.82 -7.58 -1.74
CA LYS A 31 -5.06 -8.04 -2.91
C LYS A 31 -3.84 -8.90 -2.54
N LEU A 32 -3.22 -8.60 -1.40
CA LEU A 32 -2.12 -9.40 -0.83
C LEU A 32 -2.61 -10.65 -0.08
N GLY A 33 -3.91 -10.94 -0.08
CA GLY A 33 -4.52 -12.06 0.63
C GLY A 33 -4.57 -11.88 2.14
N LYS A 34 -4.56 -10.63 2.62
CA LYS A 34 -4.50 -10.30 4.05
C LYS A 34 -5.68 -9.41 4.45
N ARG A 35 -6.02 -9.42 5.74
CA ARG A 35 -6.96 -8.47 6.35
C ARG A 35 -6.25 -7.72 7.48
N PRO A 36 -6.55 -6.43 7.72
CA PRO A 36 -5.99 -5.71 8.86
C PRO A 36 -6.34 -6.43 10.19
N ASN A 37 -5.37 -6.50 11.11
CA ASN A 37 -5.58 -7.10 12.44
C ASN A 37 -5.79 -6.03 13.51
N CYS A 38 -4.75 -5.25 13.85
CA CYS A 38 -4.87 -4.15 14.81
C CYS A 38 -5.28 -2.80 14.19
N GLY A 39 -5.18 -2.66 12.86
CA GLY A 39 -5.51 -1.43 12.12
C GLY A 39 -4.55 -0.24 12.32
N THR A 40 -3.61 -0.31 13.26
CA THR A 40 -2.73 0.82 13.62
C THR A 40 -1.90 1.36 12.44
N CYS A 41 -1.53 0.51 11.50
CA CYS A 41 -0.74 0.89 10.33
C CYS A 41 -1.57 1.46 9.17
N LEU A 42 -2.91 1.48 9.25
CA LEU A 42 -3.76 1.79 8.10
C LEU A 42 -3.58 3.22 7.59
N ALA A 43 -3.51 4.20 8.49
CA ALA A 43 -3.29 5.59 8.10
C ALA A 43 -1.96 5.78 7.34
N ASP A 44 -0.87 5.19 7.85
CA ASP A 44 0.44 5.24 7.19
C ASP A 44 0.44 4.45 5.88
N ALA A 45 -0.24 3.30 5.85
CA ALA A 45 -0.38 2.48 4.65
C ALA A 45 -1.16 3.21 3.56
N ASP A 46 -2.22 3.94 3.91
CA ASP A 46 -2.99 4.78 2.98
C ASP A 46 -2.12 5.91 2.40
N ALA A 47 -1.33 6.58 3.25
CA ALA A 47 -0.41 7.60 2.79
C ALA A 47 0.61 7.05 1.77
N ILE A 48 1.18 5.86 2.05
CA ILE A 48 2.11 5.18 1.13
C ILE A 48 1.41 4.77 -0.17
N VAL A 49 0.18 4.23 -0.09
CA VAL A 49 -0.60 3.82 -1.26
C VAL A 49 -0.92 5.02 -2.14
N PHE A 50 -1.29 6.16 -1.55
CA PHE A 50 -1.54 7.40 -2.27
C PHE A 50 -0.27 7.94 -2.92
N GLU A 51 0.80 8.11 -2.15
CA GLU A 51 2.09 8.60 -2.64
C GLU A 51 2.60 7.78 -3.84
N GLU A 52 2.55 6.45 -3.73
CA GLU A 52 3.03 5.57 -4.79
C GLU A 52 2.22 5.74 -6.09
N ARG A 53 0.91 5.91 -5.99
CA ARG A 53 0.05 6.09 -7.17
C ARG A 53 0.25 7.46 -7.81
N GLU A 54 0.41 8.51 -7.02
CA GLU A 54 0.78 9.83 -7.53
C GLU A 54 2.10 9.76 -8.30
N LEU A 55 3.15 9.17 -7.71
CA LEU A 55 4.44 8.98 -8.36
C LEU A 55 4.34 8.15 -9.65
N ALA A 56 3.56 7.08 -9.65
CA ALA A 56 3.35 6.24 -10.83
C ALA A 56 2.53 6.91 -11.94
N SER A 57 1.76 7.95 -11.61
CA SER A 57 0.95 8.72 -12.55
C SER A 57 1.70 9.86 -13.24
N VAL A 58 2.87 10.25 -12.72
CA VAL A 58 3.68 11.32 -13.32
C VAL A 58 4.27 10.82 -14.65
N PRO A 59 3.96 11.43 -15.80
CA PRO A 59 4.61 11.08 -17.06
C PRO A 59 6.11 11.36 -16.94
N PHE A 60 6.94 10.42 -17.40
CA PHE A 60 8.37 10.67 -17.51
C PHE A 60 8.58 11.84 -18.47
N ALA A 61 8.95 13.01 -17.94
CA ALA A 61 9.33 14.15 -18.76
C ALA A 61 10.64 13.79 -19.48
N ALA A 62 10.55 13.60 -20.80
CA ALA A 62 11.67 13.37 -21.70
C ALA A 62 12.33 14.69 -22.11
#